data_AF-A0A1H8AZG7-F1
#
_entry.id   AF-A0A1H8AZG7-F1
#
_cell.length_a   1.000
_cell.length_b   1.000
_cell.length_c   1.000
_cell.angle_alpha   90.00
_cell.angle_beta   90.00
_cell.angle_gamma   90.00
#
_symmetry.space_group_name_H-M   'P 1'
#
loop_
_entity.id
_entity.type
_entity.pdbx_description
1 polymer ?
#
loop_
_entity_poly.entity_id
_entity_poly.type
_entity_poly.pdbx_seq_one_letter_code
_entity_poly.pdbx_strand_id
1 'polypeptide(L)'
;MVLTRKSDREIVPQYSLTGDLLSFLRCGLQYRYLNGSSLPPSRPVQLWFGEFIHGIMESAFRIWSAAAQPPAFPWPCNPTTPHQQAPIGRTHYDIGSIGDIVEATLRAQGKNPRSYDVRDNAYIRASRAVNELGPYLFPLISTAEEKVIGTRSIPQTQQRQIIRRAALYELHGIIDVLTNVQLNATTTTNVIRQKIQTVCPDLTGNFEVIVDYKGSRRPAMNHSYWQQHDWQVQTYAWLRGRQPNSLAVAAGVLLYVNELAPVQEDLMELKKAMRTGNTDAVPINGSPDAYMLSTWQPGNEIPQFSLQFRLARAIRVIPVSMSSQTEAVNNFDDVVSNIELCVAAEATTGTIMQHWQSRGDAESCAACDFRYFCTDPYPHLGNHVVTAPHAP
;
A
#
# COMPACT_ATOMS: atom_id res chain seq x y z
N MET A 1 -53.56 19.10 9.08
CA MET A 1 -52.53 18.07 9.34
C MET A 1 -51.51 18.18 8.22
N VAL A 2 -50.40 18.87 8.46
CA VAL A 2 -49.34 19.04 7.46
C VAL A 2 -48.54 17.75 7.44
N LEU A 3 -48.58 17.01 6.33
CA LEU A 3 -47.74 15.84 6.14
C LEU A 3 -46.28 16.32 6.04
N THR A 4 -45.51 16.09 7.10
CA THR A 4 -44.07 16.29 7.10
C THR A 4 -43.47 15.41 6.02
N ARG A 5 -42.87 16.04 4.99
CA ARG A 5 -42.06 15.35 4.00
C ARG A 5 -41.05 14.47 4.75
N LYS A 6 -41.08 13.17 4.51
CA LYS A 6 -40.06 12.22 4.98
C LYS A 6 -38.72 12.86 4.62
N SER A 7 -37.88 13.18 5.60
CA SER A 7 -36.58 13.81 5.33
C SER A 7 -35.86 12.95 4.30
N ASP A 8 -35.38 13.55 3.21
CA ASP A 8 -34.44 12.87 2.32
C ASP A 8 -33.37 12.26 3.21
N ARG A 9 -33.21 10.93 3.16
CA ARG A 9 -32.22 10.24 3.98
C ARG A 9 -30.89 10.91 3.71
N GLU A 10 -30.31 11.57 4.72
CA GLU A 10 -28.97 12.14 4.61
C GLU A 10 -28.02 10.97 4.29
N ILE A 11 -27.54 10.94 3.04
CA ILE A 11 -26.63 9.90 2.57
C ILE A 11 -25.27 10.26 3.14
N VAL A 12 -24.79 9.53 4.15
CA VAL A 12 -23.42 9.65 4.63
C VAL A 12 -22.52 8.97 3.59
N PRO A 13 -21.69 9.70 2.83
CA PRO A 13 -20.76 9.09 1.89
C PRO A 13 -19.73 8.24 2.64
N GLN A 14 -19.40 7.09 2.06
CA GLN A 14 -18.40 6.16 2.58
C GLN A 14 -17.15 6.23 1.72
N TYR A 15 -16.00 6.35 2.38
CA TYR A 15 -14.70 6.44 1.74
C TYR A 15 -13.75 5.38 2.28
N SER A 16 -13.16 4.61 1.37
CA SER A 16 -12.01 3.76 1.60
C SER A 16 -10.74 4.61 1.64
N LEU A 17 -9.91 4.43 2.67
CA LEU A 17 -8.64 5.13 2.81
C LEU A 17 -7.73 4.90 1.60
N THR A 18 -7.60 3.64 1.18
CA THR A 18 -6.74 3.23 0.05
C THR A 18 -7.47 3.31 -1.28
N GLY A 19 -8.73 2.83 -1.32
CA GLY A 19 -9.53 2.76 -2.54
C GLY A 19 -9.93 4.14 -3.07
N ASP A 20 -10.22 5.09 -2.18
CA ASP A 20 -10.74 6.40 -2.56
C ASP A 20 -9.74 7.52 -2.31
N LEU A 21 -9.33 7.74 -1.06
CA LEU A 21 -8.57 8.95 -0.72
C LEU A 21 -7.15 8.93 -1.31
N LEU A 22 -6.41 7.84 -1.12
CA LEU A 22 -5.10 7.67 -1.74
C LEU A 22 -5.19 7.55 -3.26
N SER A 23 -6.21 6.90 -3.81
CA SER A 23 -6.43 6.85 -5.26
C SER A 23 -6.68 8.22 -5.87
N PHE A 24 -7.51 9.06 -5.23
CA PHE A 24 -7.76 10.43 -5.65
C PHE A 24 -6.47 11.28 -5.61
N LEU A 25 -5.68 11.14 -4.53
CA LEU A 25 -4.39 11.82 -4.41
C LEU A 25 -3.38 11.40 -5.47
N ARG A 26 -3.43 10.15 -5.95
CA ARG A 26 -2.59 9.68 -7.07
C ARG A 26 -3.03 10.31 -8.39
N CYS A 27 -4.33 10.28 -8.69
CA CYS A 27 -4.89 10.92 -9.88
C CYS A 27 -6.42 11.02 -9.76
N GLY A 28 -6.94 12.23 -9.56
CA GLY A 28 -8.37 12.48 -9.39
C GLY A 28 -9.20 12.07 -10.61
N LEU A 29 -8.68 12.31 -11.83
CA LEU A 29 -9.35 11.91 -13.08
C LEU A 29 -9.47 10.38 -13.21
N GLN A 30 -8.36 9.67 -12.97
CA GLN A 30 -8.37 8.20 -12.98
C GLN A 30 -9.34 7.67 -11.92
N TYR A 31 -9.24 8.17 -10.68
CA TYR A 31 -10.15 7.81 -9.60
C TYR A 31 -11.62 7.97 -10.01
N ARG A 32 -12.02 9.12 -10.56
CA ARG A 32 -13.41 9.36 -10.95
C ARG A 32 -13.92 8.39 -12.03
N TYR A 33 -13.10 8.10 -13.04
CA TYR A 33 -13.50 7.14 -14.06
C TYR A 33 -13.69 5.73 -13.49
N LEU A 34 -12.90 5.34 -12.49
CA LEU A 34 -12.99 4.01 -11.88
C LEU A 34 -14.15 3.90 -10.88
N ASN A 35 -14.39 4.94 -10.08
CA ASN A 35 -15.36 4.87 -8.98
C ASN A 35 -16.81 5.19 -9.39
N GLY A 36 -17.03 5.69 -10.60
CA GLY A 36 -18.38 6.02 -11.09
C GLY A 36 -18.66 5.56 -12.51
N SER A 37 -17.93 4.57 -13.00
CA SER A 37 -18.33 3.78 -14.16
C SER A 37 -18.43 2.32 -13.72
N SER A 38 -19.27 1.51 -14.38
CA SER A 38 -19.27 0.05 -14.20
C SER A 38 -18.04 -0.62 -14.85
N LEU A 39 -16.99 0.14 -15.14
CA LEU A 39 -15.77 -0.36 -15.74
C LEU A 39 -14.90 -1.00 -14.65
N PRO A 40 -14.35 -2.19 -14.90
CA PRO A 40 -13.44 -2.82 -13.96
C PRO A 40 -12.21 -1.92 -13.73
N PRO A 41 -11.64 -1.90 -12.51
CA PRO A 41 -10.56 -0.98 -12.20
C PRO A 41 -9.31 -1.22 -13.08
N SER A 42 -8.84 -0.18 -13.77
CA SER A 42 -7.71 -0.13 -14.72
C SER A 42 -6.31 -0.42 -14.15
N ARG A 43 -6.21 -0.84 -12.88
CA ARG A 43 -4.97 -1.33 -12.28
C ARG A 43 -4.95 -2.85 -12.06
N PRO A 44 -5.39 -3.74 -12.98
CA PRO A 44 -5.36 -5.17 -12.71
C PRO A 44 -3.98 -5.64 -12.25
N VAL A 45 -2.89 -5.06 -12.78
CA VAL A 45 -1.53 -5.54 -12.56
C VAL A 45 -0.93 -5.10 -11.22
N GLN A 46 -0.97 -3.81 -10.88
CA GLN A 46 -0.46 -3.33 -9.58
C GLN A 46 -1.37 -3.81 -8.44
N LEU A 47 -2.69 -3.84 -8.67
CA LEU A 47 -3.63 -4.45 -7.73
C LEU A 47 -3.35 -5.94 -7.60
N TRP A 48 -3.14 -6.65 -8.72
CA TRP A 48 -2.78 -8.07 -8.69
C TRP A 48 -1.50 -8.31 -7.91
N PHE A 49 -0.42 -7.55 -8.17
CA PHE A 49 0.85 -7.75 -7.45
C PHE A 49 0.68 -7.50 -5.95
N GLY A 50 0.06 -6.38 -5.57
CA GLY A 50 -0.20 -6.06 -4.17
C GLY A 50 -1.04 -7.14 -3.49
N GLU A 51 -2.20 -7.48 -4.06
CA GLU A 51 -3.11 -8.49 -3.51
C GLU A 51 -2.50 -9.90 -3.53
N PHE A 52 -1.63 -10.21 -4.48
CA PHE A 52 -0.90 -11.47 -4.52
C PHE A 52 0.09 -11.57 -3.35
N ILE A 53 0.87 -10.53 -3.09
CA ILE A 53 1.78 -10.48 -1.94
C ILE A 53 1.01 -10.58 -0.62
N HIS A 54 -0.08 -9.81 -0.49
CA HIS A 54 -0.95 -9.87 0.69
C HIS A 54 -1.53 -11.27 0.90
N GLY A 55 -2.12 -11.85 -0.15
CA GLY A 55 -2.71 -13.19 -0.10
C GLY A 55 -1.71 -14.30 0.24
N ILE A 56 -0.47 -14.21 -0.27
CA ILE A 56 0.59 -15.14 0.13
C ILE A 56 0.98 -14.95 1.59
N MET A 57 1.25 -13.71 2.01
CA MET A 57 1.69 -13.44 3.39
C MET A 57 0.63 -13.86 4.42
N GLU A 58 -0.64 -13.58 4.13
CA GLU A 58 -1.77 -14.00 4.95
C GLU A 58 -1.89 -15.54 5.00
N SER A 59 -1.86 -16.20 3.85
CA SER A 59 -1.97 -17.67 3.78
C SER A 59 -0.79 -18.36 4.46
N ALA A 60 0.42 -17.83 4.29
CA ALA A 60 1.62 -18.33 4.95
C ALA A 60 1.52 -18.15 6.47
N PHE A 61 1.08 -16.98 6.95
CA PHE A 61 0.85 -16.78 8.38
C PHE A 61 -0.18 -17.76 8.93
N ARG A 62 -1.32 -17.95 8.25
CA ARG A 62 -2.37 -18.90 8.67
C ARG A 62 -1.85 -20.33 8.79
N ILE A 63 -1.04 -20.78 7.82
CA ILE A 63 -0.42 -22.12 7.87
C ILE A 63 0.55 -22.21 9.05
N TRP A 64 1.39 -21.18 9.25
CA TRP A 64 2.37 -21.14 10.33
C TRP A 64 1.69 -21.12 11.71
N SER A 65 0.63 -20.32 11.90
CA SER A 65 -0.04 -20.13 13.18
C SER A 65 -0.98 -21.29 13.56
N ALA A 66 -1.52 -22.02 12.57
CA ALA A 66 -2.43 -23.14 12.82
C ALA A 66 -1.71 -24.44 13.23
N ALA A 67 -0.41 -24.55 12.93
CA ALA A 67 0.36 -25.76 13.20
C ALA A 67 0.80 -25.83 14.67
N ALA A 68 0.58 -26.97 15.33
CA ALA A 68 1.08 -27.22 16.68
C ALA A 68 2.63 -27.13 16.75
N GLN A 69 3.29 -27.49 15.66
CA GLN A 69 4.71 -27.23 15.41
C GLN A 69 4.83 -26.50 14.07
N PRO A 70 5.00 -25.17 14.08
CA PRO A 70 5.11 -24.39 12.86
C PRO A 70 6.28 -24.87 11.99
N PRO A 71 6.08 -25.03 10.66
CA PRO A 71 7.15 -25.48 9.77
C PRO A 71 8.31 -24.47 9.77
N ALA A 72 9.52 -25.00 9.93
CA ALA A 72 10.73 -24.18 10.00
C ALA A 72 10.99 -23.47 8.66
N PHE A 73 11.46 -22.24 8.75
CA PHE A 73 11.97 -21.51 7.59
C PHE A 73 13.38 -22.01 7.21
N PRO A 74 13.78 -21.93 5.93
CA PRO A 74 13.00 -21.42 4.80
C PRO A 74 12.01 -22.44 4.24
N TRP A 75 10.85 -21.97 3.81
CA TRP A 75 9.87 -22.74 3.06
C TRP A 75 10.26 -22.83 1.59
N PRO A 76 9.99 -23.96 0.93
CA PRO A 76 10.24 -24.12 -0.50
C PRO A 76 9.32 -23.21 -1.31
N CYS A 77 9.79 -22.79 -2.49
CA CYS A 77 9.01 -22.01 -3.45
C CYS A 77 9.14 -22.67 -4.82
N ASN A 78 8.14 -23.47 -5.19
CA ASN A 78 8.09 -24.14 -6.49
C ASN A 78 6.83 -23.71 -7.24
N PRO A 79 6.83 -22.51 -7.86
CA PRO A 79 5.69 -21.99 -8.60
C PRO A 79 5.32 -22.90 -9.76
N THR A 80 4.03 -23.04 -10.04
CA THR A 80 3.60 -23.71 -11.27
C THR A 80 4.02 -22.85 -12.46
N THR A 81 4.74 -23.44 -13.41
CA THR A 81 5.12 -22.75 -14.64
C THR A 81 3.87 -22.55 -15.50
N PRO A 82 3.68 -21.39 -16.15
CA PRO A 82 2.51 -21.15 -17.00
C PRO A 82 2.29 -22.27 -18.02
N HIS A 83 1.03 -22.70 -18.17
CA HIS A 83 0.62 -23.78 -19.08
C HIS A 83 1.20 -25.16 -18.78
N GLN A 84 1.82 -25.35 -17.61
CA GLN A 84 2.31 -26.65 -17.15
C GLN A 84 1.51 -27.16 -15.95
N GLN A 85 1.65 -28.45 -15.67
CA GLN A 85 1.08 -29.04 -14.46
C GLN A 85 1.89 -28.62 -13.24
N ALA A 86 1.21 -28.50 -12.10
CA ALA A 86 1.87 -28.24 -10.83
C ALA A 86 2.93 -29.32 -10.51
N PRO A 87 4.09 -28.95 -9.96
CA PRO A 87 5.09 -29.93 -9.52
C PRO A 87 4.50 -30.94 -8.53
N ILE A 88 4.83 -32.21 -8.71
CA ILE A 88 4.37 -33.31 -7.84
C ILE A 88 5.15 -33.26 -6.51
N GLY A 89 4.49 -33.59 -5.40
CA GLY A 89 5.14 -33.75 -4.10
C GLY A 89 5.44 -32.45 -3.35
N ARG A 90 4.85 -31.32 -3.76
CA ARG A 90 4.95 -30.06 -3.01
C ARG A 90 4.38 -30.22 -1.60
N THR A 91 5.06 -29.63 -0.62
CA THR A 91 4.55 -29.55 0.75
C THR A 91 3.34 -28.61 0.81
N HIS A 92 2.51 -28.76 1.85
CA HIS A 92 1.35 -27.88 2.03
C HIS A 92 1.73 -26.42 2.32
N TYR A 93 2.97 -26.18 2.77
CA TYR A 93 3.56 -24.86 3.02
C TYR A 93 4.49 -24.41 1.89
N ASP A 94 4.48 -25.10 0.73
CA ASP A 94 5.20 -24.62 -0.45
C ASP A 94 4.59 -23.31 -0.95
N ILE A 95 5.40 -22.27 -1.07
CA ILE A 95 4.98 -20.92 -1.46
C ILE A 95 4.39 -20.92 -2.88
N GLY A 96 4.85 -21.82 -3.76
CA GLY A 96 4.28 -22.05 -5.07
C GLY A 96 2.84 -22.59 -5.01
N SER A 97 2.57 -23.53 -4.10
CA SER A 97 1.22 -24.07 -3.89
C SER A 97 0.27 -23.00 -3.35
N ILE A 98 0.74 -22.19 -2.40
CA ILE A 98 -0.02 -21.06 -1.86
C ILE A 98 -0.32 -20.05 -2.98
N GLY A 99 0.70 -19.70 -3.75
CA GLY A 99 0.57 -18.76 -4.86
C GLY A 99 -0.44 -19.22 -5.92
N ASP A 100 -0.49 -20.51 -6.26
CA ASP A 100 -1.47 -21.03 -7.23
C ASP A 100 -2.93 -20.77 -6.79
N ILE A 101 -3.21 -20.93 -5.48
CA ILE A 101 -4.54 -20.68 -4.89
C ILE A 101 -4.88 -19.18 -4.93
N VAL A 102 -3.91 -18.34 -4.55
CA VAL A 102 -4.06 -16.88 -4.58
C VAL A 102 -4.28 -16.41 -6.02
N GLU A 103 -3.50 -16.88 -6.99
CA GLU A 103 -3.67 -16.55 -8.40
C GLU A 103 -5.02 -17.01 -8.95
N ALA A 104 -5.50 -18.20 -8.58
CA ALA A 104 -6.82 -18.66 -8.97
C ALA A 104 -7.93 -17.73 -8.45
N THR A 105 -7.80 -17.26 -7.20
CA THR A 105 -8.73 -16.32 -6.57
C THR A 105 -8.71 -14.97 -7.28
N LEU A 106 -7.52 -14.42 -7.56
CA LEU A 106 -7.36 -13.16 -8.28
C LEU A 106 -7.91 -13.25 -9.71
N ARG A 107 -7.66 -14.36 -10.39
CA ARG A 107 -8.18 -14.61 -11.74
C ARG A 107 -9.71 -14.67 -11.77
N ALA A 108 -10.33 -15.28 -10.76
CA ALA A 108 -11.79 -15.30 -10.61
C ALA A 108 -12.38 -13.88 -10.42
N GLN A 109 -11.59 -12.94 -9.92
CA GLN A 109 -11.93 -11.51 -9.81
C GLN A 109 -11.55 -10.71 -11.07
N GLY A 110 -11.11 -11.36 -12.15
CA GLY A 110 -10.67 -10.71 -13.38
C GLY A 110 -9.27 -10.08 -13.32
N LYS A 111 -8.51 -10.32 -12.25
CA LYS A 111 -7.16 -9.77 -12.06
C LYS A 111 -6.11 -10.78 -12.50
N ASN A 112 -5.25 -10.37 -13.43
CA ASN A 112 -4.17 -11.21 -13.96
C ASN A 112 -2.85 -10.43 -13.96
N PRO A 113 -1.70 -11.11 -13.85
CA PRO A 113 -0.42 -10.47 -14.05
C PRO A 113 -0.30 -9.94 -15.49
N ARG A 114 0.42 -8.83 -15.68
CA ARG A 114 0.61 -8.22 -17.02
C ARG A 114 1.44 -9.09 -17.96
N SER A 115 2.42 -9.77 -17.39
CA SER A 115 3.40 -10.60 -18.09
C SER A 115 3.89 -11.69 -17.15
N TYR A 116 4.51 -12.72 -17.72
CA TYR A 116 5.15 -13.77 -16.94
C TYR A 116 6.30 -13.22 -16.10
N ASP A 117 7.08 -12.26 -16.61
CA ASP A 117 8.15 -11.62 -15.83
C ASP A 117 7.63 -10.95 -14.55
N VAL A 118 6.49 -10.24 -14.63
CA VAL A 118 5.87 -9.62 -13.44
C VAL A 118 5.42 -10.68 -12.44
N ARG A 119 4.86 -11.79 -12.94
CA ARG A 119 4.43 -12.92 -12.11
C ARG A 119 5.63 -13.57 -11.42
N ASP A 120 6.69 -13.86 -12.15
CA ASP A 120 7.87 -14.55 -11.61
C ASP A 120 8.59 -13.67 -10.59
N ASN A 121 8.71 -12.36 -10.85
CA ASN A 121 9.20 -11.40 -9.86
C ASN A 121 8.33 -11.36 -8.59
N ALA A 122 7.00 -11.51 -8.72
CA ALA A 122 6.11 -11.59 -7.57
C ALA A 122 6.39 -12.84 -6.72
N TYR A 123 6.60 -14.01 -7.33
CA TYR A 123 6.98 -15.22 -6.61
C TYR A 123 8.35 -15.11 -5.93
N ILE A 124 9.34 -14.50 -6.59
CA ILE A 124 10.66 -14.24 -5.98
C ILE A 124 10.50 -13.36 -4.74
N ARG A 125 9.77 -12.26 -4.87
CA ARG A 125 9.52 -11.30 -3.78
C ARG A 125 8.69 -11.89 -2.66
N ALA A 126 7.66 -12.68 -2.97
CA ALA A 126 6.86 -13.41 -2.00
C ALA A 126 7.70 -14.44 -1.24
N SER A 127 8.55 -15.19 -1.94
CA SER A 127 9.47 -16.14 -1.32
C SER A 127 10.41 -15.46 -0.33
N ARG A 128 10.99 -14.32 -0.72
CA ARG A 128 11.83 -13.51 0.17
C ARG A 128 11.03 -12.96 1.34
N ALA A 129 9.82 -12.45 1.13
CA ALA A 129 8.98 -11.92 2.20
C ALA A 129 8.64 -13.00 3.24
N VAL A 130 8.17 -14.18 2.81
CA VAL A 130 7.84 -15.29 3.72
C VAL A 130 9.10 -15.77 4.46
N ASN A 131 10.21 -15.99 3.76
CA ASN A 131 11.39 -16.61 4.35
C ASN A 131 12.29 -15.65 5.14
N GLU A 132 12.29 -14.36 4.81
CA GLU A 132 13.18 -13.37 5.42
C GLU A 132 12.47 -12.40 6.37
N LEU A 133 11.18 -12.10 6.15
CA LEU A 133 10.36 -11.32 7.08
C LEU A 133 9.53 -12.22 8.01
N GLY A 134 8.97 -13.32 7.50
CA GLY A 134 8.12 -14.24 8.27
C GLY A 134 8.70 -14.67 9.62
N PRO A 135 9.98 -15.09 9.73
CA PRO A 135 10.59 -15.45 11.02
C PRO A 135 10.55 -14.35 12.08
N TYR A 136 10.54 -13.08 11.65
CA TYR A 136 10.49 -11.92 12.54
C TYR A 136 9.08 -11.39 12.73
N LEU A 137 8.24 -11.47 11.70
CA LEU A 137 6.91 -10.88 11.68
C LEU A 137 5.85 -11.82 12.27
N PHE A 138 5.79 -13.07 11.83
CA PHE A 138 4.72 -14.01 12.21
C PHE A 138 4.58 -14.20 13.73
N PRO A 139 5.67 -14.30 14.52
CA PRO A 139 5.56 -14.38 15.98
C PRO A 139 4.97 -13.13 16.65
N LEU A 140 4.92 -11.99 15.95
CA LEU A 140 4.40 -10.72 16.49
C LEU A 140 2.92 -10.50 16.16
N ILE A 141 2.38 -11.21 15.17
CA ILE A 141 1.01 -11.00 14.69
C ILE A 141 0.02 -11.45 15.77
N SER A 142 -0.85 -10.53 16.19
CA SER A 142 -2.02 -10.86 17.02
C SER A 142 -3.26 -11.07 16.16
N THR A 143 -3.46 -10.23 15.15
CA THR A 143 -4.59 -10.28 14.22
C THR A 143 -4.11 -9.88 12.83
N ALA A 144 -4.68 -10.49 11.78
CA ALA A 144 -4.48 -10.08 10.39
C ALA A 144 -5.83 -9.64 9.79
N GLU A 145 -5.78 -8.73 8.80
CA GLU A 145 -6.96 -8.22 8.08
C GLU A 145 -8.02 -7.55 8.98
N GLU A 146 -7.58 -6.67 9.88
CA GLU A 146 -8.48 -5.96 10.81
C GLU A 146 -9.20 -4.80 10.11
N LYS A 147 -10.53 -4.89 10.02
CA LYS A 147 -11.35 -3.81 9.46
C LYS A 147 -11.49 -2.68 10.46
N VAL A 148 -11.21 -1.47 10.02
CA VAL A 148 -11.33 -0.25 10.85
C VAL A 148 -12.28 0.75 10.21
N ILE A 149 -13.11 1.40 11.03
CA ILE A 149 -14.18 2.31 10.60
C ILE A 149 -14.33 3.47 11.58
N GLY A 150 -14.64 4.65 11.07
CA GLY A 150 -14.95 5.83 11.86
C GLY A 150 -15.70 6.87 11.05
N THR A 151 -16.30 7.84 11.72
CA THR A 151 -17.02 8.95 11.09
C THR A 151 -16.37 10.27 11.41
N ARG A 152 -16.42 11.21 10.47
CA ARG A 152 -15.86 12.56 10.59
C ARG A 152 -16.75 13.59 9.92
N SER A 153 -16.60 14.84 10.33
CA SER A 153 -17.28 15.97 9.70
C SER A 153 -16.57 16.37 8.42
N ILE A 154 -17.33 16.68 7.36
CA ILE A 154 -16.75 17.26 6.15
C ILE A 154 -16.40 18.73 6.44
N PRO A 155 -15.15 19.20 6.24
CA PRO A 155 -14.76 20.58 6.51
C PRO A 155 -15.61 21.59 5.75
N GLN A 156 -15.92 22.73 6.39
CA GLN A 156 -16.58 23.85 5.72
C GLN A 156 -15.51 24.71 5.02
N THR A 157 -15.46 24.70 3.70
CA THR A 157 -14.63 25.68 2.97
C THR A 157 -15.36 27.02 2.92
N GLN A 158 -14.76 28.08 3.47
CA GLN A 158 -15.35 29.44 3.47
C GLN A 158 -15.58 30.02 2.07
N GLN A 159 -14.94 29.46 1.02
CA GLN A 159 -14.82 30.12 -0.27
C GLN A 159 -15.95 29.88 -1.27
N ARG A 160 -16.89 28.96 -1.06
CA ARG A 160 -18.07 28.82 -1.93
C ARG A 160 -19.26 28.28 -1.15
N GLN A 161 -20.44 28.88 -1.31
CA GLN A 161 -21.73 28.32 -0.87
C GLN A 161 -22.05 27.06 -1.67
N ILE A 162 -21.30 25.99 -1.44
CA ILE A 162 -21.55 24.70 -2.09
C ILE A 162 -22.52 23.92 -1.21
N ILE A 163 -23.63 23.52 -1.81
CA ILE A 163 -24.60 22.62 -1.22
C ILE A 163 -23.90 21.27 -1.08
N ARG A 164 -23.44 20.95 0.14
CA ARG A 164 -22.89 19.63 0.45
C ARG A 164 -24.02 18.63 0.50
N ARG A 165 -23.78 17.44 -0.05
CA ARG A 165 -24.73 16.31 0.03
C ARG A 165 -24.85 15.73 1.44
N ALA A 166 -23.88 15.97 2.32
CA ALA A 166 -23.84 15.48 3.69
C ALA A 166 -23.03 16.39 4.63
N ALA A 167 -23.33 16.35 5.94
CA ALA A 167 -22.51 16.99 6.97
C ALA A 167 -21.33 16.11 7.45
N LEU A 168 -21.51 14.79 7.38
CA LEU A 168 -20.55 13.78 7.84
C LEU A 168 -20.12 12.89 6.69
N TYR A 169 -18.99 12.21 6.86
CA TYR A 169 -18.56 11.10 6.02
C TYR A 169 -18.06 9.94 6.89
N GLU A 170 -18.15 8.73 6.35
CA GLU A 170 -17.58 7.53 6.93
C GLU A 170 -16.23 7.26 6.26
N LEU A 171 -15.22 6.95 7.07
CA LEU A 171 -13.90 6.53 6.64
C LEU A 171 -13.66 5.09 7.11
N HIS A 172 -13.28 4.22 6.18
CA HIS A 172 -12.95 2.84 6.49
C HIS A 172 -11.66 2.38 5.81
N GLY A 173 -11.08 1.31 6.34
CA GLY A 173 -9.90 0.65 5.78
C GLY A 173 -9.66 -0.71 6.38
N ILE A 174 -8.60 -1.37 5.92
CA ILE A 174 -8.17 -2.67 6.41
C ILE A 174 -6.70 -2.54 6.81
N ILE A 175 -6.40 -2.96 8.04
CA ILE A 175 -5.04 -3.10 8.55
C ILE A 175 -4.59 -4.53 8.24
N ASP A 176 -3.56 -4.68 7.41
CA ASP A 176 -3.05 -6.00 6.99
C ASP A 176 -2.64 -6.85 8.19
N VAL A 177 -1.87 -6.26 9.11
CA VAL A 177 -1.38 -6.93 10.31
C VAL A 177 -1.44 -5.99 11.51
N LEU A 178 -2.07 -6.46 12.57
CA LEU A 178 -2.03 -5.87 13.88
C LEU A 178 -1.20 -6.78 14.80
N THR A 179 -0.21 -6.19 15.46
CA THR A 179 0.64 -6.89 16.43
C THR A 179 0.33 -6.38 17.83
N ASN A 180 0.36 -7.28 18.81
CA ASN A 180 0.33 -6.91 20.22
C ASN A 180 1.74 -7.10 20.78
N VAL A 181 2.48 -6.00 20.89
CA VAL A 181 3.87 -6.05 21.35
C VAL A 181 3.88 -5.71 22.82
N GLN A 182 4.09 -6.74 23.64
CA GLN A 182 4.65 -6.52 24.97
C GLN A 182 6.17 -6.49 24.83
N LEU A 183 6.78 -5.33 25.07
CA LEU A 183 8.23 -5.17 24.92
C LEU A 183 9.04 -6.22 25.71
N ASN A 184 8.48 -6.75 26.79
CA ASN A 184 9.14 -7.74 27.66
C ASN A 184 8.92 -9.20 27.23
N ALA A 185 7.95 -9.49 26.36
CA ALA A 185 7.58 -10.87 25.99
C ALA A 185 8.22 -11.35 24.67
N THR A 186 8.72 -10.43 23.84
CA THR A 186 9.35 -10.74 22.56
C THR A 186 10.88 -10.75 22.68
N THR A 187 11.55 -11.67 21.99
CA THR A 187 13.03 -11.74 21.99
C THR A 187 13.66 -10.42 21.54
N THR A 188 14.68 -9.97 22.26
CA THR A 188 15.42 -8.73 21.95
C THR A 188 16.19 -8.81 20.63
N THR A 189 16.32 -10.00 20.04
CA THR A 189 16.97 -10.27 18.75
C THR A 189 16.06 -10.08 17.54
N ASN A 190 14.75 -9.86 17.73
CA ASN A 190 13.82 -9.61 16.64
C ASN A 190 14.09 -8.24 15.97
N VAL A 191 14.43 -8.23 14.67
CA VAL A 191 14.83 -7.01 13.93
C VAL A 191 13.73 -5.95 13.85
N ILE A 192 12.45 -6.36 13.75
CA ILE A 192 11.32 -5.44 13.70
C ILE A 192 11.18 -4.74 15.05
N ARG A 193 11.22 -5.51 16.15
CA ARG A 193 11.21 -4.98 17.52
C ARG A 193 12.38 -4.03 17.76
N GLN A 194 13.59 -4.39 17.34
CA GLN A 194 14.78 -3.54 17.49
C GLN A 194 14.60 -2.20 16.77
N LYS A 195 14.13 -2.21 15.52
CA LYS A 195 13.86 -0.98 14.76
C LYS A 195 12.79 -0.13 15.43
N ILE A 196 11.73 -0.73 15.98
CA ILE A 196 10.70 0.00 16.74
C ILE A 196 11.32 0.66 17.97
N GLN A 197 12.13 -0.06 18.76
CA GLN A 197 12.78 0.51 19.94
C GLN A 197 13.77 1.63 19.58
N THR A 198 14.47 1.52 18.45
CA THR A 198 15.38 2.59 17.99
C THR A 198 14.64 3.86 17.62
N VAL A 199 13.49 3.76 16.95
CA VAL A 199 12.71 4.93 16.50
C VAL A 199 11.83 5.49 17.63
N CYS A 200 11.35 4.63 18.52
CA CYS A 200 10.48 4.98 19.63
C CYS A 200 11.13 4.50 20.96
N PRO A 201 12.19 5.17 21.45
CA PRO A 201 12.97 4.70 22.60
C PRO A 201 12.19 4.73 23.92
N ASP A 202 11.23 5.65 24.05
CA ASP A 202 10.45 5.87 25.26
C ASP A 202 9.21 4.97 25.37
N LEU A 203 9.03 4.02 24.44
CA LEU A 203 7.90 3.09 24.51
C LEU A 203 8.03 2.19 25.74
N THR A 204 6.95 2.16 26.53
CA THR A 204 6.84 1.32 27.72
C THR A 204 5.45 0.69 27.78
N GLY A 205 5.34 -0.46 28.44
CA GLY A 205 4.07 -1.16 28.63
C GLY A 205 3.62 -1.99 27.41
N ASN A 206 2.30 -2.14 27.28
CA ASN A 206 1.65 -2.91 26.23
C ASN A 206 1.06 -1.95 25.20
N PHE A 207 1.36 -2.19 23.93
CA PHE A 207 0.86 -1.38 22.84
C PHE A 207 0.65 -2.21 21.58
N GLU A 208 -0.11 -1.65 20.66
CA GLU A 208 -0.29 -2.19 19.33
C GLU A 208 0.72 -1.58 18.35
N VAL A 209 1.16 -2.38 17.38
CA VAL A 209 1.89 -1.90 16.21
C VAL A 209 1.17 -2.36 14.95
N ILE A 210 0.89 -1.40 14.08
CA ILE A 210 0.27 -1.62 12.77
C ILE A 210 1.37 -2.02 11.79
N VAL A 211 1.17 -3.07 11.01
CA VAL A 211 2.11 -3.47 9.95
C VAL A 211 1.35 -3.53 8.62
N ASP A 212 1.87 -2.88 7.59
CA ASP A 212 1.28 -2.80 6.25
C ASP A 212 2.32 -3.19 5.19
N TYR A 213 1.91 -4.03 4.23
CA TYR A 213 2.75 -4.50 3.15
C TYR A 213 2.63 -3.59 1.91
N LYS A 214 3.77 -3.05 1.47
CA LYS A 214 3.87 -2.27 0.23
C LYS A 214 4.53 -3.09 -0.86
N GLY A 215 3.77 -3.33 -1.94
CA GLY A 215 4.26 -3.91 -3.19
C GLY A 215 4.98 -2.93 -4.11
N SER A 216 5.36 -1.76 -3.60
CA SER A 216 6.13 -0.74 -4.29
C SER A 216 7.51 -0.58 -3.66
N ARG A 217 8.42 0.09 -4.37
CA ARG A 217 9.70 0.52 -3.79
C ARG A 217 9.49 1.49 -2.63
N ARG A 218 10.45 1.56 -1.72
CA ARG A 218 10.49 2.61 -0.70
C ARG A 218 10.68 3.95 -1.40
N PRO A 219 9.71 4.88 -1.29
CA PRO A 219 9.78 6.15 -1.99
C PRO A 219 10.95 6.99 -1.46
N ALA A 220 11.42 7.93 -2.28
CA ALA A 220 12.32 8.97 -1.81
C ALA A 220 11.59 9.86 -0.78
N MET A 221 12.30 10.41 0.20
CA MET A 221 11.70 11.17 1.30
C MET A 221 10.94 12.43 0.86
N ASN A 222 11.32 13.00 -0.29
CA ASN A 222 10.66 14.16 -0.88
C ASN A 222 9.50 13.80 -1.84
N HIS A 223 9.22 12.52 -2.04
CA HIS A 223 8.11 12.07 -2.88
C HIS A 223 6.80 12.09 -2.09
N SER A 224 5.68 12.47 -2.72
CA SER A 224 4.36 12.55 -2.05
C SER A 224 3.95 11.24 -1.37
N TYR A 225 4.25 10.09 -1.99
CA TYR A 225 4.00 8.76 -1.42
C TYR A 225 4.66 8.54 -0.06
N TRP A 226 5.82 9.17 0.21
CA TRP A 226 6.46 9.09 1.52
C TRP A 226 5.54 9.58 2.63
N GLN A 227 4.98 10.78 2.45
CA GLN A 227 4.08 11.42 3.41
C GLN A 227 2.69 10.75 3.41
N GLN A 228 2.18 10.34 2.25
CA GLN A 228 0.88 9.66 2.16
C GLN A 228 0.89 8.31 2.91
N HIS A 229 2.00 7.57 2.87
CA HIS A 229 2.15 6.36 3.66
C HIS A 229 2.14 6.66 5.18
N ASP A 230 2.69 7.80 5.59
CA ASP A 230 2.63 8.25 6.99
C ASP A 230 1.19 8.55 7.39
N TRP A 231 0.48 9.35 6.59
CA TRP A 231 -0.92 9.66 6.83
C TRP A 231 -1.78 8.40 6.90
N GLN A 232 -1.53 7.41 6.05
CA GLN A 232 -2.26 6.15 6.07
C GLN A 232 -2.13 5.44 7.42
N VAL A 233 -0.90 5.23 7.89
CA VAL A 233 -0.61 4.58 9.18
C VAL A 233 -1.23 5.34 10.35
N GLN A 234 -1.07 6.66 10.37
CA GLN A 234 -1.63 7.52 11.42
C GLN A 234 -3.16 7.47 11.43
N THR A 235 -3.78 7.41 10.27
CA THR A 235 -5.24 7.31 10.15
C THR A 235 -5.75 5.95 10.59
N TYR A 236 -5.05 4.86 10.25
CA TYR A 236 -5.36 3.54 10.80
C TYR A 236 -5.24 3.51 12.33
N ALA A 237 -4.20 4.12 12.90
CA ALA A 237 -4.09 4.24 14.36
C ALA A 237 -5.26 5.02 14.98
N TRP A 238 -5.67 6.12 14.33
CA TRP A 238 -6.83 6.91 14.77
C TRP A 238 -8.15 6.14 14.70
N LEU A 239 -8.36 5.35 13.65
CA LEU A 239 -9.55 4.50 13.50
C LEU A 239 -9.53 3.35 14.51
N ARG A 240 -8.36 2.70 14.69
CA ARG A 240 -8.18 1.60 15.63
C ARG A 240 -8.50 2.02 17.06
N GLY A 241 -8.05 3.21 17.48
CA GLY A 241 -8.35 3.76 18.81
C GLY A 241 -9.82 4.07 19.09
N ARG A 242 -10.73 3.91 18.11
CA ARG A 242 -12.19 4.07 18.26
C ARG A 242 -12.93 2.76 18.38
N GLN A 243 -12.25 1.64 18.21
CA GLN A 243 -12.86 0.33 18.31
C GLN A 243 -12.79 -0.19 19.75
N PRO A 244 -13.75 -1.03 20.16
CA PRO A 244 -13.66 -1.73 21.42
C PRO A 244 -12.36 -2.54 21.52
N ASN A 245 -11.82 -2.67 22.73
CA ASN A 245 -10.63 -3.47 23.04
C ASN A 245 -9.35 -3.06 22.28
N SER A 246 -9.23 -1.78 21.87
CA SER A 246 -8.00 -1.25 21.30
C SER A 246 -6.98 -0.89 22.37
N LEU A 247 -5.72 -1.33 22.19
CA LEU A 247 -4.60 -0.70 22.88
C LEU A 247 -4.17 0.57 22.14
N ALA A 248 -3.36 1.40 22.80
CA ALA A 248 -2.72 2.51 22.12
C ALA A 248 -1.80 1.97 21.02
N VAL A 249 -1.98 2.46 19.79
CA VAL A 249 -1.04 2.18 18.70
C VAL A 249 0.19 3.07 18.89
N ALA A 250 1.34 2.45 19.09
CA ALA A 250 2.59 3.14 19.40
C ALA A 250 3.46 3.43 18.16
N ALA A 251 3.33 2.60 17.14
CA ALA A 251 4.07 2.72 15.89
C ALA A 251 3.30 2.05 14.75
N GLY A 252 3.65 2.44 13.53
CA GLY A 252 3.41 1.62 12.35
C GLY A 252 4.72 1.13 11.74
N VAL A 253 4.66 0.01 11.04
CA VAL A 253 5.76 -0.57 10.28
C VAL A 253 5.30 -0.80 8.86
N LEU A 254 5.98 -0.17 7.91
CA LEU A 254 5.77 -0.42 6.49
C LEU A 254 6.83 -1.41 6.01
N LEU A 255 6.36 -2.45 5.33
CA LEU A 255 7.20 -3.50 4.75
C LEU A 255 7.20 -3.35 3.23
N TYR A 256 8.24 -2.71 2.69
CA TYR A 256 8.45 -2.55 1.24
C TYR A 256 9.05 -3.83 0.66
N VAL A 257 8.18 -4.72 0.18
CA VAL A 257 8.55 -6.06 -0.26
C VAL A 257 9.49 -6.04 -1.47
N ASN A 258 9.40 -5.00 -2.32
CA ASN A 258 10.29 -4.85 -3.48
C ASN A 258 11.76 -4.62 -3.07
N GLU A 259 12.02 -4.09 -1.88
CA GLU A 259 13.39 -3.88 -1.39
C GLU A 259 14.11 -5.19 -1.02
N LEU A 260 13.36 -6.31 -0.86
CA LEU A 260 13.94 -7.63 -0.63
C LEU A 260 14.50 -8.26 -1.91
N ALA A 261 13.99 -7.87 -3.08
CA ALA A 261 14.49 -8.31 -4.38
C ALA A 261 14.30 -7.16 -5.39
N PRO A 262 15.23 -6.18 -5.38
CA PRO A 262 15.15 -5.00 -6.25
C PRO A 262 15.44 -5.37 -7.71
N VAL A 263 14.78 -4.67 -8.63
CA VAL A 263 15.09 -4.72 -10.07
C VAL A 263 15.99 -3.54 -10.48
N GLN A 264 16.38 -3.45 -11.76
CA GLN A 264 17.31 -2.42 -12.23
C GLN A 264 16.78 -1.00 -11.97
N GLU A 265 15.48 -0.78 -12.21
CA GLU A 265 14.81 0.49 -11.99
C GLU A 265 14.84 0.90 -10.51
N ASP A 266 14.67 -0.06 -9.60
CA ASP A 266 14.73 0.18 -8.15
C ASP A 266 16.12 0.68 -7.74
N LEU A 267 17.19 0.07 -8.29
CA LEU A 267 18.57 0.49 -8.01
C LEU A 267 18.93 1.84 -8.62
N MET A 268 18.42 2.14 -9.83
CA MET A 268 18.62 3.45 -10.46
C MET A 268 18.00 4.56 -9.61
N GLU A 269 16.76 4.38 -9.17
CA GLU A 269 16.07 5.35 -8.31
C GLU A 269 16.68 5.43 -6.91
N LEU A 270 17.19 4.32 -6.36
CA LEU A 270 17.95 4.33 -5.12
C LEU A 270 19.25 5.16 -5.25
N LYS A 271 20.04 4.93 -6.29
CA LYS A 271 21.27 5.70 -6.54
C LYS A 271 20.97 7.19 -6.72
N LYS A 272 19.89 7.53 -7.40
CA LYS A 272 19.41 8.91 -7.54
C LYS A 272 19.05 9.51 -6.17
N ALA A 273 18.24 8.82 -5.37
CA ALA A 273 17.85 9.28 -4.05
C ALA A 273 19.05 9.45 -3.10
N MET A 274 20.04 8.57 -3.16
CA MET A 274 21.29 8.67 -2.39
C MET A 274 22.10 9.91 -2.79
N ARG A 275 22.26 10.19 -4.08
CA ARG A 275 22.99 11.38 -4.57
C ARG A 275 22.33 12.68 -4.10
N THR A 276 21.01 12.70 -4.01
CA THR A 276 20.25 13.89 -3.58
C THR A 276 19.97 13.92 -2.07
N GLY A 277 20.47 12.96 -1.28
CA GLY A 277 20.18 12.88 0.15
C GLY A 277 18.72 12.61 0.52
N ASN A 278 17.91 12.10 -0.41
CA ASN A 278 16.46 11.89 -0.25
C ASN A 278 16.11 10.43 0.09
N THR A 279 16.99 9.73 0.82
CA THR A 279 16.70 8.39 1.33
C THR A 279 17.22 8.23 2.75
N ASP A 280 16.50 7.47 3.57
CA ASP A 280 16.78 7.27 4.98
C ASP A 280 17.45 5.92 5.31
N ALA A 281 17.72 5.09 4.29
CA ALA A 281 18.31 3.76 4.47
C ALA A 281 19.44 3.52 3.47
N VAL A 282 20.66 3.96 3.78
CA VAL A 282 21.85 3.76 2.94
C VAL A 282 22.69 2.59 3.45
N PRO A 283 23.47 1.91 2.60
CA PRO A 283 24.42 0.91 3.08
C PRO A 283 25.48 1.59 3.95
N ILE A 284 26.00 0.86 4.95
CA ILE A 284 27.04 1.37 5.84
C ILE A 284 28.27 1.76 5.01
N ASN A 285 28.83 2.95 5.24
CA ASN A 285 30.02 3.42 4.53
C ASN A 285 31.18 2.43 4.68
N GLY A 286 31.79 2.05 3.56
CA GLY A 286 32.88 1.06 3.52
C GLY A 286 32.44 -0.40 3.59
N SER A 287 31.13 -0.69 3.65
CA SER A 287 30.64 -2.07 3.60
C SER A 287 30.72 -2.67 2.18
N PRO A 288 30.68 -4.02 2.05
CA PRO A 288 30.53 -4.67 0.75
C PRO A 288 29.30 -4.17 -0.03
N ASP A 289 28.17 -3.94 0.65
CA ASP A 289 26.95 -3.42 0.01
C ASP A 289 27.16 -2.02 -0.57
N ALA A 290 27.91 -1.15 0.14
CA ALA A 290 28.23 0.19 -0.36
C ALA A 290 29.14 0.14 -1.60
N TYR A 291 30.12 -0.77 -1.61
CA TYR A 291 30.97 -0.99 -2.78
C TYR A 291 30.19 -1.56 -3.97
N MET A 292 29.37 -2.58 -3.75
CA MET A 292 28.52 -3.18 -4.79
C MET A 292 27.55 -2.14 -5.41
N LEU A 293 26.86 -1.37 -4.57
CA LEU A 293 25.89 -0.39 -5.06
C LEU A 293 26.55 0.79 -5.79
N SER A 294 27.72 1.24 -5.32
CA SER A 294 28.46 2.33 -5.97
C SER A 294 29.00 1.93 -7.34
N THR A 295 29.56 0.73 -7.47
CA THR A 295 30.16 0.22 -8.71
C THR A 295 29.16 -0.35 -9.73
N TRP A 296 27.96 -0.77 -9.28
CA TRP A 296 26.93 -1.29 -10.18
C TRP A 296 26.49 -0.27 -11.25
N GLN A 297 26.26 -0.74 -12.47
CA GLN A 297 25.80 0.03 -13.63
C GLN A 297 24.53 -0.60 -14.23
N PRO A 298 23.60 0.21 -14.80
CA PRO A 298 22.44 -0.32 -15.51
C PRO A 298 22.84 -1.31 -16.61
N GLY A 299 22.07 -2.39 -16.76
CA GLY A 299 22.39 -3.50 -17.67
C GLY A 299 23.23 -4.63 -17.05
N ASN A 300 23.93 -4.39 -15.94
CA ASN A 300 24.63 -5.45 -15.20
C ASN A 300 23.67 -6.23 -14.29
N GLU A 301 24.04 -7.45 -13.94
CA GLU A 301 23.34 -8.27 -12.96
C GLU A 301 23.17 -7.52 -11.62
N ILE A 302 22.01 -7.68 -11.00
CA ILE A 302 21.70 -7.09 -9.69
C ILE A 302 22.58 -7.73 -8.62
N PRO A 303 23.36 -6.95 -7.84
CA PRO A 303 24.21 -7.49 -6.80
C PRO A 303 23.40 -8.20 -5.71
N GLN A 304 23.95 -9.28 -5.17
CA GLN A 304 23.39 -9.97 -4.00
C GLN A 304 23.72 -9.20 -2.72
N PHE A 305 22.87 -8.24 -2.38
CA PHE A 305 23.01 -7.45 -1.15
C PHE A 305 22.80 -8.28 0.11
N SER A 306 23.49 -7.89 1.18
CA SER A 306 23.34 -8.51 2.50
C SER A 306 21.89 -8.44 2.98
N LEU A 307 21.47 -9.46 3.74
CA LEU A 307 20.15 -9.47 4.37
C LEU A 307 19.95 -8.24 5.27
N GLN A 308 21.01 -7.82 5.98
CA GLN A 308 20.96 -6.63 6.84
C GLN A 308 20.59 -5.38 6.05
N PHE A 309 21.23 -5.14 4.90
CA PHE A 309 20.92 -3.98 4.07
C PHE A 309 19.53 -4.07 3.44
N ARG A 310 19.14 -5.25 2.93
CA ARG A 310 17.79 -5.47 2.38
C ARG A 310 16.69 -5.25 3.41
N LEU A 311 16.85 -5.78 4.64
CA LEU A 311 15.90 -5.53 5.75
C LEU A 311 15.92 -4.07 6.20
N ALA A 312 17.07 -3.40 6.18
CA ALA A 312 17.15 -1.98 6.52
C ALA A 312 16.30 -1.13 5.57
N ARG A 313 16.33 -1.47 4.27
CA ARG A 313 15.53 -0.83 3.24
C ARG A 313 14.06 -1.28 3.24
N ALA A 314 13.78 -2.56 3.44
CA ALA A 314 12.41 -3.09 3.46
C ALA A 314 11.58 -2.58 4.65
N ILE A 315 12.19 -2.38 5.82
CA ILE A 315 11.47 -2.03 7.04
C ILE A 315 11.58 -0.52 7.32
N ARG A 316 10.44 0.17 7.33
CA ARG A 316 10.29 1.57 7.78
C ARG A 316 9.38 1.62 9.00
N VAL A 317 9.84 2.24 10.08
CA VAL A 317 9.02 2.48 11.28
C VAL A 317 8.54 3.92 11.27
N ILE A 318 7.27 4.12 11.60
CA ILE A 318 6.61 5.42 11.72
C ILE A 318 6.13 5.55 13.18
N PRO A 319 6.65 6.50 13.96
CA PRO A 319 6.16 6.73 15.31
C PRO A 319 4.73 7.27 15.27
N VAL A 320 3.87 6.79 16.16
CA VAL A 320 2.47 7.21 16.23
C VAL A 320 2.26 8.06 17.48
N SER A 321 1.63 9.22 17.30
CA SER A 321 1.29 10.14 18.39
C SER A 321 -0.08 10.76 18.16
N MET A 322 -0.71 11.31 19.20
CA MET A 322 -2.00 11.98 19.04
C MET A 322 -1.93 13.17 18.08
N SER A 323 -0.80 13.90 18.07
CA SER A 323 -0.58 15.03 17.16
C SER A 323 -0.47 14.58 15.70
N SER A 324 0.33 13.55 15.41
CA SER A 324 0.48 13.01 14.05
C SER A 324 -0.79 12.35 13.54
N GLN A 325 -1.55 11.68 14.41
CA GLN A 325 -2.90 11.20 14.09
C GLN A 325 -3.83 12.34 13.69
N THR A 326 -3.88 13.41 14.49
CA THR A 326 -4.74 14.58 14.23
C THR A 326 -4.37 15.27 12.92
N GLU A 327 -3.07 15.44 12.66
CA GLU A 327 -2.58 16.02 11.41
C GLU A 327 -3.00 15.17 10.20
N ALA A 328 -2.80 13.85 10.25
CA ALA A 328 -3.12 12.95 9.14
C ALA A 328 -4.62 12.95 8.81
N VAL A 329 -5.49 12.85 9.82
CA VAL A 329 -6.95 12.84 9.58
C VAL A 329 -7.45 14.18 9.06
N ASN A 330 -6.87 15.31 9.49
CA ASN A 330 -7.22 16.62 8.96
C ASN A 330 -6.80 16.76 7.49
N ASN A 331 -5.63 16.24 7.11
CA ASN A 331 -5.22 16.21 5.70
C ASN A 331 -6.19 15.35 4.85
N PHE A 332 -6.68 14.23 5.38
CA PHE A 332 -7.69 13.44 4.68
C PHE A 332 -9.07 14.09 4.66
N ASP A 333 -9.43 14.89 5.67
CA ASP A 333 -10.64 15.70 5.63
C ASP A 333 -10.60 16.69 4.45
N ASP A 334 -9.44 17.30 4.17
CA ASP A 334 -9.24 18.18 3.01
C ASP A 334 -9.34 17.41 1.68
N VAL A 335 -8.85 16.17 1.64
CA VAL A 335 -9.02 15.28 0.47
C VAL A 335 -10.49 14.98 0.21
N VAL A 336 -11.25 14.62 1.24
CA VAL A 336 -12.70 14.39 1.13
C VAL A 336 -13.40 15.66 0.69
N SER A 337 -13.05 16.81 1.27
CA SER A 337 -13.59 18.11 0.85
C SER A 337 -13.37 18.35 -0.64
N ASN A 338 -12.15 18.10 -1.14
CA ASN A 338 -11.83 18.23 -2.57
C ASN A 338 -12.65 17.28 -3.45
N ILE A 339 -12.85 16.02 -3.03
CA ILE A 339 -13.70 15.07 -3.76
C ILE A 339 -15.14 15.60 -3.84
N GLU A 340 -15.70 16.09 -2.73
CA GLU A 340 -17.06 16.63 -2.68
C GLU A 340 -17.21 17.88 -3.57
N LEU A 341 -16.17 18.73 -3.63
CA LEU A 341 -16.13 19.88 -4.54
C LEU A 341 -16.17 19.43 -6.01
N CYS A 342 -15.39 18.40 -6.38
CA CYS A 342 -15.40 17.84 -7.72
C CYS A 342 -16.77 17.24 -8.08
N VAL A 343 -17.40 16.49 -7.16
CA VAL A 343 -18.75 15.93 -7.34
C VAL A 343 -19.79 17.02 -7.57
N ALA A 344 -19.79 18.08 -6.75
CA ALA A 344 -20.75 19.17 -6.89
C ALA A 344 -20.57 19.94 -8.22
N ALA A 345 -19.33 20.17 -8.63
CA ALA A 345 -19.01 20.87 -9.88
C ALA A 345 -19.38 20.03 -11.12
N GLU A 346 -19.12 18.72 -11.08
CA GLU A 346 -19.57 17.77 -12.10
C GLU A 346 -21.10 17.76 -12.20
N ALA A 347 -21.82 17.66 -11.08
CA ALA A 347 -23.28 17.67 -11.07
C ALA A 347 -23.88 18.96 -11.66
N THR A 348 -23.18 20.09 -11.54
CA THR A 348 -23.62 21.39 -12.06
C THR A 348 -23.38 21.52 -13.57
N THR A 349 -22.27 21.00 -14.07
CA THR A 349 -21.80 21.26 -15.45
C THR A 349 -21.92 20.06 -16.40
N GLY A 350 -22.09 18.85 -15.86
CA GLY A 350 -22.19 17.61 -16.62
C GLY A 350 -20.87 17.12 -17.23
N THR A 351 -19.71 17.65 -16.80
CA THR A 351 -18.41 17.27 -17.39
C THR A 351 -17.41 16.73 -16.35
N ILE A 352 -16.79 15.59 -16.64
CA ILE A 352 -15.77 14.99 -15.75
C ILE A 352 -14.42 15.70 -15.92
N MET A 353 -13.93 15.82 -17.15
CA MET A 353 -12.56 16.27 -17.44
C MET A 353 -12.25 17.70 -16.94
N GLN A 354 -13.26 18.55 -16.73
CA GLN A 354 -13.07 19.93 -16.26
C GLN A 354 -12.86 20.03 -14.75
N HIS A 355 -13.37 19.07 -13.97
CA HIS A 355 -13.42 19.18 -12.50
C HIS A 355 -12.55 18.16 -11.79
N TRP A 356 -12.16 17.08 -12.46
CA TRP A 356 -11.32 16.03 -11.90
C TRP A 356 -9.90 16.11 -12.48
N GLN A 357 -8.93 16.46 -11.64
CA GLN A 357 -7.58 16.75 -12.10
C GLN A 357 -6.78 15.48 -12.41
N SER A 358 -6.07 15.48 -13.54
CA SER A 358 -5.04 14.48 -13.86
C SER A 358 -3.71 14.88 -13.23
N ARG A 359 -3.18 14.04 -12.34
CA ARG A 359 -1.90 14.26 -11.64
C ARG A 359 -1.05 12.98 -11.53
N GLY A 360 -1.30 12.01 -12.41
CA GLY A 360 -0.61 10.72 -12.36
C GLY A 360 0.88 10.86 -12.67
N ASP A 361 1.72 10.19 -11.88
CA ASP A 361 3.14 10.02 -12.18
C ASP A 361 3.38 9.05 -13.34
N ALA A 362 4.66 8.84 -13.70
CA ALA A 362 5.05 7.93 -14.77
C ALA A 362 4.46 6.53 -14.60
N GLU A 363 4.50 5.98 -13.38
CA GLU A 363 4.00 4.65 -13.07
C GLU A 363 2.47 4.57 -13.18
N SER A 364 1.78 5.57 -12.61
CA SER A 364 0.32 5.68 -12.65
C SER A 364 -0.20 5.86 -14.08
N CYS A 365 0.45 6.71 -14.89
CA CYS A 365 0.06 6.94 -16.27
C CYS A 365 0.41 5.77 -17.19
N ALA A 366 1.54 5.10 -16.98
CA ALA A 366 1.92 3.90 -17.74
C ALA A 366 0.91 2.75 -17.56
N ALA A 367 0.24 2.69 -16.40
CA ALA A 367 -0.80 1.72 -16.10
C ALA A 367 -2.23 2.25 -16.27
N CYS A 368 -2.42 3.47 -16.77
CA CYS A 368 -3.75 4.08 -16.90
C CYS A 368 -4.37 3.78 -18.28
N ASP A 369 -5.47 3.04 -18.31
CA ASP A 369 -6.23 2.78 -19.56
C ASP A 369 -6.76 4.06 -20.20
N PHE A 370 -6.99 5.10 -19.39
CA PHE A 370 -7.51 6.39 -19.84
C PHE A 370 -6.42 7.30 -20.41
N ARG A 371 -5.14 6.88 -20.40
CA ARG A 371 -4.01 7.72 -20.85
C ARG A 371 -4.14 8.23 -22.28
N TYR A 372 -4.81 7.48 -23.16
CA TYR A 372 -4.96 7.82 -24.57
C TYR A 372 -5.93 8.97 -24.82
N PHE A 373 -6.81 9.26 -23.85
CA PHE A 373 -7.74 10.39 -23.90
C PHE A 373 -7.63 11.30 -22.67
N CYS A 374 -6.61 11.09 -21.85
CA CYS A 374 -6.26 11.97 -20.74
C CYS A 374 -5.76 13.29 -21.32
N THR A 375 -6.22 14.41 -20.78
CA THR A 375 -5.82 15.75 -21.25
C THR A 375 -4.39 16.10 -20.84
N ASP A 376 -3.88 15.48 -19.77
CA ASP A 376 -2.54 15.75 -19.24
C ASP A 376 -1.90 14.48 -18.62
N PRO A 377 -1.54 13.48 -19.45
CA PRO A 377 -0.78 12.32 -18.99
C PRO A 377 0.69 12.70 -18.75
N TYR A 378 1.37 11.96 -17.87
CA TYR A 378 2.82 12.07 -17.71
C TYR A 378 3.54 11.93 -19.07
N PRO A 379 4.50 12.82 -19.43
CA PRO A 379 5.21 13.78 -18.56
C PRO A 379 4.59 15.20 -18.43
N HIS A 380 3.26 15.35 -18.43
CA HIS A 380 2.55 16.60 -18.19
C HIS A 380 2.96 17.75 -19.12
N LEU A 381 2.95 17.47 -20.43
CA LEU A 381 3.49 18.39 -21.45
C LEU A 381 2.52 19.51 -21.84
N GLY A 382 1.30 19.58 -21.26
CA GLY A 382 0.29 20.62 -21.51
C GLY A 382 -0.34 20.63 -22.91
N ASN A 383 0.27 19.97 -23.90
CA ASN A 383 -0.16 19.92 -25.30
C ASN A 383 -0.49 18.49 -25.78
N HIS A 384 -0.95 17.61 -24.88
CA HIS A 384 -1.31 16.25 -25.28
C HIS A 384 -2.58 16.27 -26.14
N VAL A 385 -2.41 16.01 -27.44
CA VAL A 385 -3.54 15.86 -28.35
C VAL A 385 -4.12 14.46 -28.16
N VAL A 386 -5.37 14.39 -27.71
CA VAL A 386 -6.13 13.14 -27.62
C VAL A 386 -6.37 12.62 -29.04
N THR A 387 -5.53 11.69 -29.49
CA THR A 387 -5.82 10.89 -30.69
C THR A 387 -6.77 9.78 -30.31
N ALA A 388 -7.95 9.76 -30.93
CA ALA A 388 -8.87 8.63 -30.81
C ALA A 388 -8.13 7.33 -31.17
N PRO A 389 -8.26 6.25 -30.38
CA PRO A 389 -7.64 4.98 -30.74
C PRO A 389 -8.18 4.54 -32.10
N HIS A 390 -7.29 4.02 -32.96
CA HIS A 390 -7.73 3.33 -34.17
C HIS A 390 -8.66 2.19 -33.75
N ALA A 391 -9.89 2.20 -34.26
CA ALA A 391 -10.82 1.10 -34.09
C ALA A 391 -10.17 -0.19 -34.64
N PRO A 392 -10.36 -1.35 -33.99
CA PRO A 392 -9.79 -2.62 -34.42
C PRO A 392 -10.23 -3.03 -35.82
#